data_AF-A0A2D6MU10-F1
#
_entry.id   AF-A0A2D6MU10-F1
#
_cell.length_a   1.000
_cell.length_b   1.000
_cell.length_c   1.000
_cell.angle_alpha   90.00
_cell.angle_beta   90.00
_cell.angle_gamma   90.00
#
_symmetry.space_group_name_H-M   'P 1'
#
loop_
_entity.id
_entity.type
_entity.pdbx_description
1 polymer ?
#
loop_
_entity_poly.entity_id
_entity_poly.type
_entity_poly.pdbx_seq_one_letter_code
_entity_poly.pdbx_strand_id
1 'polypeptide(L)'
;MRPLRNLPAAPAHFAERADAAVNIPPAMDESLYMEVLGIALSGMQSASTKVAVSAHNLANLLTEDFRPQRATQTAQPGGGSHTTVLQSSRPEPVGIAREVVSQIQASSQYGASAKVFKVGAEMRGQLLDILA
;
A
#
# COMPACT_ATOMS: atom_id res chain seq x y z
N MET A 1 7.72 -65.85 -18.43
CA MET A 1 8.03 -65.54 -17.01
C MET A 1 8.58 -64.13 -16.91
N ARG A 2 7.75 -63.18 -16.44
CA ARG A 2 8.15 -61.86 -15.95
C ARG A 2 7.28 -61.58 -14.71
N PRO A 3 7.85 -61.19 -13.55
CA PRO A 3 7.10 -61.11 -12.30
C PRO A 3 6.19 -59.88 -12.24
N LEU A 4 5.07 -60.05 -11.53
CA LEU A 4 4.03 -59.07 -11.25
C LEU A 4 4.61 -57.89 -10.45
N ARG A 5 4.31 -56.68 -10.91
CA ARG A 5 4.64 -55.42 -10.24
C ARG A 5 3.69 -55.25 -9.04
N ASN A 6 4.26 -55.11 -7.85
CA ASN A 6 3.60 -54.86 -6.59
C ASN A 6 2.76 -53.57 -6.66
N LEU A 7 1.44 -53.66 -6.49
CA LEU A 7 0.58 -52.49 -6.24
C LEU A 7 0.64 -52.16 -4.73
N PRO A 8 0.86 -50.90 -4.32
CA PRO A 8 0.73 -50.53 -2.93
C PRO A 8 -0.75 -50.52 -2.49
N ALA A 9 -1.03 -51.15 -1.35
CA ALA A 9 -2.33 -51.17 -0.69
C ALA A 9 -2.76 -49.76 -0.24
N ALA A 10 -4.07 -49.50 -0.32
CA ALA A 10 -4.68 -48.26 0.14
C ALA A 10 -4.57 -48.08 1.67
N PRO A 11 -4.18 -46.90 2.19
CA PRO A 11 -4.11 -46.68 3.62
C PRO A 11 -5.49 -46.38 4.24
N ALA A 12 -5.80 -47.11 5.30
CA ALA A 12 -7.02 -47.04 6.10
C ALA A 12 -6.96 -45.92 7.16
N HIS A 13 -7.23 -44.67 6.78
CA HIS A 13 -7.29 -43.53 7.72
C HIS A 13 -8.52 -42.64 7.54
N PHE A 14 -9.71 -43.24 7.34
CA PHE A 14 -10.99 -42.51 7.33
C PHE A 14 -11.82 -42.85 8.56
N ALA A 15 -11.29 -42.55 9.75
CA ALA A 15 -12.05 -42.65 11.00
C ALA A 15 -11.41 -41.83 12.14
N GLU A 16 -11.27 -40.51 11.99
CA GLU A 16 -11.12 -39.64 13.18
C GLU A 16 -11.55 -38.20 12.87
N ARG A 17 -12.82 -37.90 13.12
CA ARG A 17 -13.36 -36.54 13.25
C ARG A 17 -13.83 -36.37 14.70
N ALA A 18 -13.21 -35.43 15.40
CA ALA A 18 -13.52 -34.81 16.70
C ALA A 18 -12.18 -34.70 17.42
N ASP A 19 -11.36 -33.66 17.24
CA ASP A 19 -11.47 -32.43 18.02
C ASP A 19 -10.60 -31.34 17.38
N ALA A 20 -10.97 -30.88 16.18
CA ALA A 20 -10.35 -29.69 15.61
C ALA A 20 -10.85 -28.48 16.41
N ALA A 21 -10.15 -28.18 17.50
CA ALA A 21 -10.21 -26.90 18.19
C ALA A 21 -10.32 -25.81 17.12
N VAL A 22 -11.36 -24.99 17.24
CA VAL A 22 -11.45 -23.76 16.47
C VAL A 22 -10.16 -23.00 16.78
N ASN A 23 -9.20 -23.08 15.87
CA ASN A 23 -7.97 -22.31 15.91
C ASN A 23 -8.39 -20.90 15.55
N ILE A 24 -8.96 -20.19 16.53
CA ILE A 24 -9.13 -18.74 16.44
C ILE A 24 -7.71 -18.23 16.19
N PRO A 25 -7.42 -17.65 15.01
CA PRO A 25 -6.10 -17.08 14.78
C PRO A 25 -5.79 -16.15 15.96
N PRO A 26 -4.55 -16.17 16.49
CA PRO A 26 -4.18 -15.21 17.52
C PRO A 26 -4.60 -13.84 17.00
N ALA A 27 -5.30 -13.07 17.84
CA ALA A 27 -5.76 -11.72 17.51
C ALA A 27 -4.67 -11.03 16.70
N MET A 28 -5.03 -10.45 15.55
CA MET A 28 -4.11 -9.63 14.78
C MET A 28 -3.37 -8.72 15.76
N ASP A 29 -2.05 -8.87 15.86
CA ASP A 29 -1.25 -8.06 16.77
C ASP A 29 -1.58 -6.58 16.50
N GLU A 30 -1.97 -5.83 17.54
CA GLU A 30 -2.25 -4.39 17.46
C GLU A 30 -1.13 -3.63 16.73
N SER A 31 0.11 -4.12 16.82
CA SER A 31 1.27 -3.62 16.07
C SER A 31 1.08 -3.74 14.56
N LEU A 32 0.65 -4.91 14.06
CA LEU A 32 0.44 -5.16 12.63
C LEU A 32 -0.69 -4.29 12.07
N TYR A 33 -1.73 -4.07 12.88
CA TYR A 33 -2.86 -3.21 12.51
C TYR A 33 -2.44 -1.74 12.37
N MET A 34 -1.70 -1.23 13.36
CA MET A 34 -1.17 0.14 13.32
C MET A 34 -0.16 0.33 12.18
N GLU A 35 0.59 -0.72 11.81
CA GLU A 35 1.51 -0.72 10.67
C GLU A 35 0.76 -0.55 9.34
N VAL A 36 -0.31 -1.32 9.08
CA VAL A 36 -1.09 -1.20 7.83
C VAL A 36 -1.75 0.17 7.69
N LEU A 37 -2.30 0.71 8.78
CA LEU A 37 -2.86 2.07 8.77
C LEU A 37 -1.77 3.13 8.54
N GLY A 38 -0.59 2.95 9.15
CA GLY A 38 0.57 3.82 8.95
C GLY A 38 1.06 3.82 7.51
N ILE A 39 1.15 2.64 6.88
CA ILE A 39 1.49 2.49 5.46
C ILE A 39 0.48 3.22 4.59
N ALA A 40 -0.82 3.00 4.81
CA ALA A 40 -1.88 3.64 4.05
C ALA A 40 -1.86 5.18 4.21
N LEU A 41 -1.67 5.67 5.42
CA LEU A 41 -1.57 7.09 5.70
C LEU A 41 -0.36 7.71 5.00
N SER A 42 0.81 7.09 5.10
CA SER A 42 2.02 7.56 4.45
C SER A 42 1.87 7.60 2.92
N GLY A 43 1.21 6.61 2.32
CA GLY A 43 0.90 6.56 0.89
C GLY A 43 -0.03 7.70 0.43
N MET A 44 -1.06 8.01 1.22
CA MET A 44 -1.95 9.15 0.97
C MET A 44 -1.21 10.50 1.09
N GLN A 45 -0.38 10.67 2.12
CA GLN A 45 0.42 11.88 2.30
C GLN A 45 1.41 12.07 1.15
N SER A 46 2.13 11.02 0.74
CA SER A 46 3.03 11.05 -0.42
C SER A 46 2.31 11.46 -1.70
N ALA A 47 1.12 10.89 -1.95
CA ALA A 47 0.31 11.26 -3.10
C ALA A 47 -0.16 12.72 -3.05
N SER A 48 -0.63 13.18 -1.89
CA SER A 48 -1.03 14.59 -1.71
C SER A 48 0.13 15.55 -1.98
N THR A 49 1.34 15.23 -1.50
CA THR A 49 2.54 16.04 -1.77
C THR A 49 2.89 16.06 -3.26
N LYS A 50 2.77 14.93 -3.97
CA LYS A 50 2.97 14.89 -5.43
C LYS A 50 1.97 15.80 -6.17
N VAL A 51 0.69 15.78 -5.79
CA VAL A 51 -0.32 16.68 -6.36
C VAL A 51 0.00 18.15 -6.05
N ALA A 52 0.40 18.47 -4.83
CA ALA A 52 0.74 19.83 -4.44
C ALA A 52 1.95 20.38 -5.22
N VAL A 53 3.02 19.59 -5.33
CA VAL A 53 4.20 19.93 -6.17
C VAL A 53 3.77 20.13 -7.62
N SER A 54 2.88 19.27 -8.08
CA SER A 54 2.39 19.32 -9.45
C SER A 54 1.64 20.61 -9.77
N ALA A 55 0.67 20.94 -8.92
CA ALA A 55 -0.10 22.17 -9.00
C ALA A 55 0.80 23.40 -8.87
N HIS A 56 1.80 23.37 -7.99
CA HIS A 56 2.77 24.45 -7.83
C HIS A 56 3.55 24.72 -9.12
N ASN A 57 4.03 23.68 -9.80
CA ASN A 57 4.74 23.86 -11.06
C ASN A 57 3.82 24.37 -12.17
N LEU A 58 2.59 23.84 -12.32
CA LEU A 58 1.64 24.34 -13.32
C LEU A 58 1.28 25.81 -13.10
N ALA A 59 1.07 26.21 -11.84
CA ALA A 59 0.75 27.59 -11.51
C ALA A 59 1.87 28.57 -11.91
N ASN A 60 3.12 28.10 -11.93
CA ASN A 60 4.29 28.88 -12.30
C ASN A 60 4.82 28.57 -13.71
N LEU A 61 4.01 27.93 -14.56
CA LEU A 61 4.38 27.54 -15.92
C LEU A 61 4.90 28.71 -16.77
N LEU A 62 4.34 29.92 -16.59
CA LEU A 62 4.67 31.12 -17.36
C LEU A 62 5.57 32.10 -16.59
N THR A 63 6.13 31.67 -15.46
CA THR A 63 7.04 32.49 -14.67
C THR A 63 8.46 32.39 -15.27
N GLU A 64 9.06 33.54 -15.58
CA GLU A 64 10.45 33.61 -16.06
C GLU A 64 11.43 33.06 -15.01
N ASP A 65 12.51 32.43 -15.47
CA ASP A 65 13.55 31.81 -14.63
C ASP A 65 13.03 30.83 -13.56
N PHE A 66 11.84 30.27 -13.75
CA PHE A 66 11.25 29.35 -12.79
C PHE A 66 12.02 28.03 -12.66
N ARG A 67 12.18 27.59 -11.42
CA ARG A 67 12.82 26.32 -11.05
C ARG A 67 11.77 25.39 -10.46
N PRO A 68 11.25 24.42 -11.22
CA PRO A 68 10.21 23.53 -10.74
C PRO A 68 10.70 22.63 -9.62
N GLN A 69 9.72 22.07 -8.91
CA GLN A 69 9.91 21.14 -7.82
C GLN A 69 9.63 19.70 -8.26
N ARG A 70 10.22 18.75 -7.54
CA ARG A 70 10.06 17.31 -7.70
C ARG A 70 9.80 16.68 -6.35
N ALA A 71 8.74 15.89 -6.25
CA ALA A 71 8.47 15.06 -5.09
C ALA A 71 9.13 13.69 -5.27
N THR A 72 10.14 13.40 -4.44
CA THR A 72 10.81 12.11 -4.39
C THR A 72 10.29 11.32 -3.21
N GLN A 73 9.80 10.11 -3.49
CA GLN A 73 9.26 9.21 -2.48
C GLN A 73 10.29 8.12 -2.16
N THR A 74 10.53 7.85 -0.89
CA THR A 74 11.48 6.84 -0.41
C THR A 74 10.79 5.91 0.58
N ALA A 75 11.17 4.63 0.60
CA ALA A 75 10.64 3.67 1.57
C ALA A 75 11.15 3.98 2.98
N GLN A 76 10.32 3.76 3.99
CA GLN A 76 10.70 3.90 5.40
C GLN A 76 10.99 2.53 6.04
N PRO A 77 11.93 2.45 6.99
CA PRO A 77 12.06 1.28 7.86
C PRO A 77 10.76 1.06 8.64
N GLY A 78 10.23 -0.16 8.63
CA GLY A 78 8.93 -0.47 9.25
C GLY A 78 7.72 -0.22 8.35
N GLY A 79 7.94 -0.08 7.03
CA GLY A 79 6.87 0.03 6.05
C GLY A 79 6.48 1.47 5.72
N GLY A 80 5.77 1.63 4.60
CA GLY A 80 5.29 2.93 4.14
C GLY A 80 6.36 3.74 3.43
N SER A 81 6.13 5.04 3.31
CA SER A 81 7.01 5.92 2.56
C SER A 81 7.06 7.35 3.06
N HIS A 82 8.24 7.94 2.95
CA HIS A 82 8.46 9.36 3.13
C HIS A 82 8.47 10.08 1.77
N THR A 83 8.17 11.37 1.74
CA THR A 83 8.29 12.18 0.52
C THR A 83 9.03 13.47 0.81
N THR A 84 10.08 13.71 0.04
CA THR A 84 10.88 14.93 0.08
C THR A 84 10.63 15.72 -1.18
N VAL A 85 10.45 17.03 -1.04
CA VAL A 85 10.36 17.95 -2.19
C VAL A 85 11.73 18.54 -2.45
N LEU A 86 12.23 18.37 -3.67
CA LEU A 86 13.48 18.96 -4.13
C LEU A 86 13.20 19.96 -5.24
N GLN A 87 13.90 21.09 -5.21
CA GLN A 87 13.82 22.09 -6.27
C GLN A 87 14.93 21.85 -7.29
N SER A 88 14.62 22.07 -8.58
CA SER A 88 15.61 21.98 -9.65
C SER A 88 16.73 23.00 -9.44
N SER A 89 17.97 22.59 -9.70
CA SER A 89 19.17 23.39 -9.46
C SER A 89 19.32 24.57 -10.43
N ARG A 90 18.67 24.49 -11.60
CA ARG A 90 18.64 25.51 -12.64
C ARG A 90 17.20 25.72 -13.13
N PRO A 91 16.90 26.90 -13.70
CA PRO A 91 15.62 27.12 -14.37
C PRO A 91 15.40 26.09 -15.48
N GLU A 92 14.19 25.54 -15.55
CA GLU A 92 13.82 24.60 -16.62
C GLU A 92 12.33 24.74 -16.97
N PRO A 93 11.94 24.51 -18.23
CA PRO A 93 10.53 24.56 -18.63
C PRO A 93 9.68 23.52 -17.89
N VAL A 94 8.50 23.93 -17.43
CA VAL A 94 7.52 23.02 -16.83
C VAL A 94 6.86 22.19 -17.94
N GLY A 95 7.10 20.88 -17.93
CA GLY A 95 6.49 19.97 -18.88
C GLY A 95 5.06 19.60 -18.48
N ILE A 96 4.05 20.24 -19.08
CA ILE A 96 2.62 20.02 -18.78
C ILE A 96 2.24 18.54 -18.85
N ALA A 97 2.66 17.82 -19.90
CA ALA A 97 2.35 16.39 -20.05
C ALA A 97 2.90 15.54 -18.90
N ARG A 98 4.14 15.82 -18.47
CA ARG A 98 4.73 15.16 -17.29
C ARG A 98 3.91 15.46 -16.04
N GLU A 99 3.43 16.68 -15.94
CA GLU A 99 2.77 17.16 -14.75
C GLU A 99 1.36 16.58 -14.57
N VAL A 100 0.61 16.50 -15.67
CA VAL A 100 -0.67 15.79 -15.72
C VAL A 100 -0.48 14.31 -15.42
N VAL A 101 0.54 13.65 -15.97
CA VAL A 101 0.85 12.25 -15.64
C VAL A 101 1.18 12.09 -14.16
N SER A 102 1.91 13.03 -13.57
CA SER A 102 2.19 13.02 -12.13
C SER A 102 0.92 13.11 -11.29
N GLN A 103 -0.04 13.97 -11.66
CA GLN A 103 -1.35 14.06 -11.00
C GLN A 103 -2.16 12.78 -11.13
N ILE A 104 -2.19 12.16 -12.31
CA ILE A 104 -2.90 10.89 -12.53
C ILE A 104 -2.30 9.79 -11.64
N GLN A 105 -0.97 9.66 -11.63
CA GLN A 105 -0.28 8.68 -10.80
C GLN A 105 -0.53 8.92 -9.31
N ALA A 106 -0.47 10.17 -8.87
CA ALA A 106 -0.70 10.55 -7.49
C ALA A 106 -2.16 10.29 -7.06
N SER A 107 -3.13 10.63 -7.91
CA SER A 107 -4.55 10.34 -7.66
C SER A 107 -4.81 8.84 -7.52
N SER A 108 -4.24 8.03 -8.42
CA SER A 108 -4.31 6.56 -8.34
C SER A 108 -3.69 6.02 -7.03
N GLN A 109 -2.49 6.50 -6.68
CA GLN A 109 -1.81 6.12 -5.44
C GLN A 109 -2.62 6.52 -4.19
N TYR A 110 -3.21 7.71 -4.19
CA TYR A 110 -4.07 8.18 -3.10
C TYR A 110 -5.29 7.27 -2.95
N GLY A 111 -6.00 6.98 -4.04
CA GLY A 111 -7.18 6.11 -4.03
C GLY A 111 -6.86 4.69 -3.55
N ALA A 112 -5.74 4.12 -4.01
CA ALA A 112 -5.27 2.81 -3.56
C ALA A 112 -4.98 2.80 -2.05
N SER A 113 -4.25 3.80 -1.56
CA SER A 113 -3.90 3.91 -0.14
C SER A 113 -5.14 4.17 0.73
N ALA A 114 -6.07 5.01 0.27
CA ALA A 114 -7.34 5.25 0.94
C ALA A 114 -8.22 3.99 1.04
N LYS A 115 -8.18 3.12 0.03
CA LYS A 115 -8.89 1.84 0.08
C LYS A 115 -8.31 0.91 1.15
N VAL A 116 -6.98 0.82 1.26
CA VAL A 116 -6.32 0.05 2.33
C VAL A 116 -6.67 0.62 3.71
N PHE A 117 -6.61 1.95 3.87
CA PHE A 117 -6.99 2.61 5.11
C PHE A 117 -8.44 2.28 5.51
N LYS A 118 -9.38 2.37 4.56
CA LYS A 118 -10.79 2.06 4.78
C LYS A 118 -10.99 0.62 5.25
N VAL A 119 -10.38 -0.35 4.58
CA VAL A 119 -10.48 -1.78 4.96
C VAL A 119 -9.88 -2.00 6.35
N GLY A 120 -8.74 -1.37 6.66
CA GLY A 120 -8.17 -1.36 8.00
C GLY A 120 -9.20 -0.86 9.03
N ALA A 121 -9.70 0.35 8.86
CA ALA A 121 -10.67 0.97 9.77
C ALA A 121 -11.94 0.11 9.98
N GLU A 122 -12.47 -0.50 8.92
CA GLU A 122 -13.64 -1.39 8.98
C GLU A 122 -13.35 -2.64 9.83
N MET A 123 -12.19 -3.28 9.66
CA MET A 123 -11.81 -4.46 10.45
C MET A 123 -11.75 -4.15 11.95
N ARG A 124 -11.19 -2.98 12.34
CA ARG A 124 -11.21 -2.56 13.75
C ARG A 124 -12.62 -2.28 14.26
N GLY A 125 -13.48 -1.70 13.42
CA GLY A 125 -14.89 -1.52 13.75
C GLY A 125 -15.59 -2.84 14.06
N GLN A 126 -15.36 -3.87 13.25
CA GLN A 126 -15.92 -5.21 13.47
C GLN A 126 -15.40 -5.87 14.75
N LEU A 127 -14.11 -5.70 15.07
CA LEU A 127 -13.55 -6.22 16.33
C LEU A 127 -14.17 -5.53 17.55
N LEU A 128 -14.38 -4.21 17.48
CA LEU A 128 -15.06 -3.48 18.55
C LEU A 128 -16.52 -3.92 18.72
N ASP A 129 -17.23 -4.20 17.63
CA ASP A 129 -18.62 -4.68 17.65
C ASP A 129 -18.77 -6.07 18.26
N ILE A 130 -17.78 -6.96 18.06
CA ILE A 130 -17.76 -8.31 18.66
C ILE A 130 -17.46 -8.26 20.18
N LEU A 131 -16.67 -7.28 20.62
CA LEU A 131 -16.22 -7.17 22.02
C LEU A 131 -17.17 -6.34 22.91
N ALA A 132 -18.08 -5.57 22.31
CA ALA A 132 -19.07 -4.74 23.01
C ALA A 132 -20.27 -5.55 23.50
#